data_AF-A0A1G0ZZ20-F1
#
_entry.id   AF-A0A1G0ZZ20-F1
#
_cell.length_a   1.000
_cell.length_b   1.000
_cell.length_c   1.000
_cell.angle_alpha   90.00
_cell.angle_beta   90.00
_cell.angle_gamma   90.00
#
_symmetry.space_group_name_H-M   'P 1'
#
loop_
_entity.id
_entity.type
_entity.pdbx_description
1 polymer ?
#
loop_
_entity_poly.entity_id
_entity_poly.type
_entity_poly.pdbx_seq_one_letter_code
_entity_poly.pdbx_strand_id
1 'polypeptide(L)'
;MNLNQVLDETGVSRNAYYTIARKACVLPKSIVAIADRLGVSPLDILEDPGSPNQRATRLIGEVNKVKSHYPEVDEENVRHTLLLLREKPIDRLRRALTHAQKPDIH
;
A
#
# COMPACT_ATOMS: atom_id res chain seq x y z
N MET A 1 18.34 -5.28 -11.23
CA MET A 1 19.00 -3.98 -11.03
C MET A 1 19.08 -3.73 -9.53
N ASN A 2 20.27 -3.53 -8.95
CA ASN A 2 20.44 -3.27 -7.52
C ASN A 2 20.66 -1.77 -7.25
N LEU A 3 20.48 -1.32 -6.01
CA LEU A 3 20.59 0.09 -5.64
C LEU A 3 21.96 0.70 -6.01
N ASN A 4 23.05 -0.06 -5.90
CA ASN A 4 24.38 0.46 -6.25
C ASN A 4 24.51 0.74 -7.75
N GLN A 5 23.96 -0.13 -8.60
CA GLN A 5 23.97 0.06 -10.06
C GLN A 5 23.19 1.32 -10.46
N VAL A 6 22.01 1.54 -9.85
CA VAL A 6 21.20 2.75 -10.10
C VAL A 6 21.94 4.02 -9.70
N LEU A 7 22.61 3.99 -8.55
CA LEU A 7 23.37 5.13 -8.02
C LEU A 7 24.58 5.47 -8.89
N ASP A 8 25.28 4.47 -9.39
CA ASP A 8 26.42 4.66 -10.31
C ASP A 8 25.96 5.22 -11.66
N GLU A 9 24.85 4.71 -12.23
CA GLU A 9 24.28 5.22 -13.49
C GLU A 9 23.77 6.66 -13.40
N THR A 10 23.30 7.07 -12.22
CA THR A 10 22.76 8.42 -11.98
C THR A 10 23.81 9.40 -11.45
N GLY A 11 25.05 8.95 -11.21
CA GLY A 11 26.13 9.76 -10.65
C GLY A 11 25.90 10.19 -9.18
N VAL A 12 25.02 9.50 -8.45
CA VAL A 12 24.67 9.84 -7.08
C VAL A 12 25.48 8.99 -6.10
N SER A 13 26.30 9.62 -5.25
CA SER A 13 27.05 8.86 -4.24
C SER A 13 26.11 8.23 -3.19
N ARG A 14 26.53 7.09 -2.65
CA ARG A 14 25.78 6.36 -1.60
C ARG A 14 25.50 7.24 -0.37
N ASN A 15 26.45 8.09 0.01
CA ASN A 15 26.27 9.05 1.11
C ASN A 15 25.29 10.16 0.78
N ALA A 16 25.30 10.70 -0.45
CA ALA A 16 24.32 11.68 -0.89
C ALA A 16 22.92 11.07 -0.89
N TYR A 17 22.76 9.84 -1.39
CA TYR A 17 21.51 9.10 -1.33
C TYR A 17 20.98 8.96 0.10
N TYR A 18 21.78 8.45 1.04
CA TYR A 18 21.32 8.29 2.44
C TYR A 18 21.10 9.62 3.17
N THR A 19 21.80 10.68 2.77
CA THR A 19 21.60 12.03 3.32
C THR A 19 20.28 12.63 2.85
N ILE A 20 19.95 12.47 1.57
CA ILE A 20 18.71 12.92 0.95
C ILE A 20 17.53 12.09 1.45
N ALA A 21 17.65 10.77 1.43
CA ALA A 21 16.59 9.85 1.83
C ALA A 21 16.15 10.03 3.30
N ARG A 22 17.05 10.50 4.18
CA ARG A 22 16.73 10.77 5.59
C ARG A 22 16.22 12.18 5.86
N LYS A 23 16.32 13.11 4.90
CA LYS A 23 15.91 14.51 5.11
C LYS A 23 14.63 14.82 4.33
N ALA A 24 13.55 15.10 5.05
CA ALA A 24 12.35 15.72 4.49
C ALA A 24 12.62 17.10 3.83
N CYS A 25 13.83 17.67 3.97
CA CYS A 25 14.22 18.97 3.42
C CYS A 25 14.34 19.01 1.89
N VAL A 26 14.21 17.87 1.21
CA VAL A 26 14.28 17.79 -0.26
C VAL A 26 12.88 17.89 -0.90
N LEU A 27 11.83 17.92 -0.09
CA LEU A 27 10.46 18.10 -0.57
C LEU A 27 10.19 19.59 -0.86
N PRO A 28 9.48 19.92 -1.96
CA PRO A 28 9.04 21.28 -2.22
C PRO A 28 8.24 21.84 -1.04
N LYS A 29 8.45 23.14 -0.71
CA LYS A 29 7.75 23.81 0.40
C LYS A 29 6.21 23.70 0.31
N SER A 30 5.67 23.59 -0.91
CA SER A 30 4.25 23.37 -1.15
C SER A 30 3.74 22.04 -0.59
N ILE A 31 4.48 20.94 -0.77
CA ILE A 31 4.11 19.62 -0.24
C ILE A 31 4.15 19.62 1.30
N VAL A 32 5.17 20.26 1.87
CA VAL A 32 5.29 20.42 3.34
C VAL A 32 4.10 21.22 3.88
N ALA A 33 3.77 22.36 3.26
CA ALA A 33 2.64 23.19 3.71
C ALA A 33 1.28 22.47 3.59
N ILE A 34 1.10 21.63 2.55
CA ILE A 34 -0.11 20.80 2.40
C ILE A 34 -0.16 19.73 3.50
N ALA A 35 0.96 19.06 3.75
CA ALA A 35 1.07 18.04 4.81
C ALA A 35 0.75 18.61 6.19
N ASP A 36 1.31 19.78 6.53
CA ASP A 36 1.07 20.47 7.80
C ASP A 36 -0.41 20.82 7.98
N ARG A 37 -1.08 21.23 6.90
CA ARG A 37 -2.53 21.56 6.93
C ARG A 37 -3.41 20.33 7.08
N LEU A 38 -2.98 19.19 6.54
CA LEU A 38 -3.71 17.93 6.60
C LEU A 38 -3.37 17.10 7.84
N GLY A 39 -2.32 17.47 8.58
CA GLY A 39 -1.87 16.74 9.76
C GLY A 39 -1.29 15.36 9.44
N VAL A 40 -0.72 15.19 8.24
CA VAL A 40 -0.14 13.93 7.76
C VAL A 40 1.37 14.08 7.49
N SER A 41 2.09 12.98 7.36
CA SER A 41 3.49 13.03 6.93
C SER A 41 3.57 13.47 5.45
N PRO A 42 4.50 14.37 5.06
CA PRO A 42 4.74 14.71 3.67
C PRO A 42 5.06 13.52 2.76
N LEU A 43 5.63 12.44 3.33
CA LEU A 43 5.91 11.21 2.60
C LEU A 43 4.62 10.46 2.25
N ASP A 44 3.61 10.47 3.12
CA ASP A 44 2.32 9.80 2.88
C ASP A 44 1.56 10.45 1.70
N ILE A 45 1.82 11.73 1.42
CA ILE A 45 1.28 12.44 0.25
C ILE A 45 1.91 11.94 -1.05
N LEU A 46 3.19 11.57 -0.98
CA LEU A 46 3.99 11.13 -2.13
C LEU A 46 3.93 9.61 -2.33
N GLU A 47 3.54 8.86 -1.30
CA GLU A 47 3.20 7.46 -1.45
C GLU A 47 1.98 7.33 -2.37
N ASP A 48 2.26 7.02 -3.64
CA ASP A 48 1.24 6.49 -4.53
C ASP A 48 0.78 5.16 -3.92
N PRO A 49 -0.50 5.00 -3.51
CA PRO A 49 -1.03 3.72 -3.03
C PRO A 49 -0.92 2.61 -4.10
N GLY A 50 -0.46 2.96 -5.30
CA GLY A 50 -0.13 2.11 -6.41
C GLY A 50 -1.29 2.10 -7.38
N SER A 51 -0.96 2.00 -8.67
CA SER A 51 -1.97 1.79 -9.69
C SER A 51 -2.85 0.57 -9.35
N PRO A 52 -4.11 0.50 -9.82
CA PRO A 52 -4.97 -0.67 -9.59
C PRO A 52 -4.26 -2.01 -9.87
N ASN A 53 -3.43 -2.06 -10.91
CA ASN A 53 -2.62 -3.22 -11.25
C ASN A 53 -1.54 -3.53 -10.20
N GLN A 54 -0.83 -2.52 -9.70
CA GLN A 54 0.16 -2.73 -8.63
C GLN A 54 -0.50 -3.21 -7.34
N ARG A 55 -1.70 -2.70 -7.02
CA ARG A 55 -2.49 -3.16 -5.86
C ARG A 55 -2.93 -4.62 -6.01
N ALA A 56 -3.36 -5.02 -7.21
CA ALA A 56 -3.70 -6.41 -7.52
C ALA A 56 -2.47 -7.33 -7.41
N THR A 57 -1.32 -6.94 -7.97
CA THR A 57 -0.08 -7.71 -7.87
C THR A 57 0.38 -7.88 -6.42
N ARG A 58 0.30 -6.81 -5.60
CA ARG A 58 0.62 -6.90 -4.16
C ARG A 58 -0.32 -7.86 -3.43
N LEU A 59 -1.62 -7.81 -3.73
CA LEU A 59 -2.61 -8.71 -3.13
C LEU A 59 -2.29 -10.18 -3.45
N ILE A 60 -2.00 -10.51 -4.71
CA ILE A 60 -1.61 -11.87 -5.13
C ILE A 60 -0.32 -12.30 -4.41
N GLY A 61 0.66 -11.40 -4.28
CA GLY A 61 1.89 -11.68 -3.53
C GLY A 61 1.63 -12.04 -2.06
N GLU A 62 0.67 -11.38 -1.40
CA GLU A 62 0.28 -11.71 -0.03
C GLU A 62 -0.48 -13.03 0.06
N VAL A 63 -1.38 -13.32 -0.89
CA VAL A 63 -2.08 -14.62 -0.97
C VAL A 63 -1.06 -15.77 -1.07
N ASN A 64 -0.07 -15.63 -1.95
CA ASN A 64 0.98 -16.63 -2.12
C ASN A 64 1.81 -16.84 -0.85
N LYS A 65 2.09 -15.77 -0.09
CA LYS A 65 2.78 -15.88 1.20
C LYS A 65 1.94 -16.63 2.23
N VAL A 66 0.63 -16.41 2.28
CA VAL A 66 -0.23 -17.15 3.22
C VAL A 66 -0.27 -18.63 2.84
N LYS A 67 -0.48 -18.94 1.55
CA LYS A 67 -0.47 -20.32 1.05
C LYS A 67 0.85 -21.05 1.24
N SER A 68 1.99 -20.35 1.21
CA SER A 68 3.29 -20.98 1.46
C SER A 68 3.45 -21.43 2.92
N HIS A 69 2.78 -20.76 3.86
CA HIS A 69 2.81 -21.11 5.27
C HIS A 69 1.68 -22.08 5.67
N TYR A 70 0.53 -22.00 4.97
CA TYR A 70 -0.65 -22.81 5.21
C TYR A 70 -1.17 -23.36 3.88
N PRO A 71 -0.63 -24.47 3.36
CA PRO A 71 -1.00 -25.00 2.04
C PRO A 71 -2.46 -25.44 1.91
N GLU A 72 -3.11 -25.76 3.03
CA GLU A 72 -4.47 -26.27 3.13
C GLU A 72 -5.57 -25.21 3.00
N VAL A 73 -5.21 -23.91 3.07
CA VAL A 73 -6.19 -22.83 3.01
C VAL A 73 -6.70 -22.59 1.59
N ASP A 74 -7.99 -22.31 1.48
CA ASP A 74 -8.58 -21.94 0.20
C ASP A 74 -8.08 -20.56 -0.27
N GLU A 75 -7.63 -20.51 -1.53
CA GLU A 75 -6.99 -19.33 -2.10
C GLU A 75 -7.95 -18.15 -2.21
N GLU A 76 -9.20 -18.41 -2.62
CA GLU A 76 -10.20 -17.37 -2.80
C GLU A 76 -10.63 -16.80 -1.45
N ASN A 77 -10.77 -17.65 -0.43
CA ASN A 77 -11.04 -17.20 0.94
C ASN A 77 -9.93 -16.30 1.48
N VAL A 78 -8.66 -16.65 1.26
CA VAL A 78 -7.53 -15.82 1.67
C VAL A 78 -7.53 -14.49 0.92
N ARG A 79 -7.67 -14.53 -0.41
CA ARG A 79 -7.73 -13.33 -1.26
C ARG A 79 -8.87 -12.41 -0.84
N HIS A 80 -10.07 -12.96 -0.65
CA HIS A 80 -11.25 -12.23 -0.23
C HIS A 80 -11.01 -11.58 1.13
N THR A 81 -10.51 -12.33 2.11
CA THR A 81 -10.23 -11.82 3.46
C THR A 81 -9.22 -10.68 3.43
N LEU A 82 -8.12 -10.82 2.68
CA LEU A 82 -7.11 -9.76 2.54
C LEU A 82 -7.68 -8.51 1.84
N LEU A 83 -8.58 -8.68 0.87
CA LEU A 83 -9.29 -7.57 0.24
C LEU A 83 -10.16 -6.82 1.25
N LEU A 84 -10.92 -7.57 2.08
CA LEU A 84 -11.79 -6.99 3.11
C LEU A 84 -11.01 -6.23 4.19
N LEU A 85 -9.83 -6.71 4.57
CA LEU A 85 -8.97 -6.02 5.55
C LEU A 85 -8.46 -4.66 5.05
N ARG A 86 -8.41 -4.48 3.72
CA ARG A 86 -8.00 -3.23 3.07
C ARG A 86 -9.15 -2.28 2.77
N GLU A 87 -10.41 -2.70 2.96
CA GLU A 87 -11.57 -1.83 2.78
C GLU A 87 -11.60 -0.72 3.83
N LYS A 88 -11.98 0.49 3.42
CA LYS A 88 -12.22 1.59 4.37
C LYS A 88 -13.33 1.18 5.35
N PRO A 89 -13.30 1.62 6.62
CA PRO A 89 -14.33 1.29 7.61
C PRO A 89 -15.77 1.52 7.12
N ILE A 90 -15.99 2.60 6.37
CA ILE A 90 -17.31 2.93 5.80
C ILE A 90 -17.79 1.91 4.75
N ASP A 91 -16.87 1.37 3.94
CA ASP A 91 -17.21 0.41 2.89
C ASP A 91 -17.45 -0.99 3.48
N ARG A 92 -16.70 -1.35 4.53
CA ARG A 92 -16.99 -2.56 5.33
C ARG A 92 -18.39 -2.51 5.95
N LEU A 93 -18.77 -1.36 6.53
CA LEU A 93 -20.10 -1.17 7.10
C LEU A 93 -21.19 -1.27 6.04
N ARG A 94 -21.01 -0.61 4.88
CA ARG A 94 -21.95 -0.72 3.76
C ARG A 94 -22.14 -2.15 3.31
N ARG A 95 -21.05 -2.90 3.10
CA ARG A 95 -21.10 -4.31 2.70
C ARG A 95 -21.82 -5.18 3.73
N ALA A 96 -21.56 -4.99 5.02
CA ALA A 96 -22.24 -5.70 6.10
C ALA A 96 -23.76 -5.41 6.10
N LEU A 97 -24.15 -4.14 5.93
CA LEU A 97 -25.56 -3.74 5.83
C LEU A 97 -26.23 -4.29 4.56
N THR A 98 -25.55 -4.29 3.42
CA THR A 98 -26.07 -4.89 2.17
C THR A 98 -26.23 -6.40 2.29
N HIS A 99 -25.31 -7.09 2.99
CA HIS A 99 -25.47 -8.51 3.28
C HIS A 99 -26.65 -8.78 4.21
N ALA A 100 -26.84 -7.97 5.26
CA ALA A 100 -27.98 -8.10 6.18
C ALA A 100 -29.34 -7.79 5.52
N GLN A 101 -29.35 -7.04 4.41
CA GLN A 101 -30.56 -6.73 3.63
C GLN A 101 -30.95 -7.81 2.63
N LYS A 102 -30.07 -8.78 2.33
CA LYS A 102 -30.48 -9.96 1.57
C LYS A 102 -31.27 -10.85 2.53
N PRO A 103 -32.58 -11.05 2.32
CA PRO A 103 -33.37 -11.90 3.21
C PRO A 103 -32.75 -13.30 3.22
N ASP A 104 -32.77 -13.98 4.37
CA ASP A 104 -32.53 -15.41 4.48
C ASP A 104 -33.54 -16.12 3.57
N ILE A 105 -33.13 -16.41 2.34
CA ILE A 105 -33.84 -17.33 1.47
C ILE A 105 -33.45 -18.72 1.96
N HIS A 106 -34.20 -19.20 2.96
CA HIS A 106 -34.27 -20.61 3.34
C HIS A 106 -35.03 -21.41 2.28
#